data_AF-A0A1L9B0V5-F1
#
_entry.id   AF-A0A1L9B0V5-F1
#
_cell.length_a   1.000
_cell.length_b   1.000
_cell.length_c   1.000
_cell.angle_alpha   90.00
_cell.angle_beta   90.00
_cell.angle_gamma   90.00
#
_symmetry.space_group_name_H-M   'P 1'
#
loop_
_entity.id
_entity.type
_entity.pdbx_description
1 polymer ?
#
loop_
_entity_poly.entity_id
_entity_poly.type
_entity_poly.pdbx_seq_one_letter_code
_entity_poly.pdbx_strand_id
1 'polypeptide(L)'
;MPSFLHGIRSTVHQKARKEGTRCGKQYLQDGSFPTPRQMLEVPPGEVVLVHEVTDLQHERPAWRLYMVSDVMGGLYEALDWQNVFPVRDAYEVFCRESAWGALYFVVSPTGPVSAQRTALRLQAMLRFWDTLQSARYLFKTLDAVLTLEELIKASCDWAMDAWCPVEDASVHMRLEMAANHMARATQEDSIEAILRQMPRALTFARGLKHRDVVADPAFQRQRLTSLDPVSFEHVSGACTADLLEKLYEWDRQLEMQ
;
A
#
# COMPACT_ATOMS: atom_id res chain seq x y z
N MET A 1 10.27 -3.37 -15.85
CA MET A 1 9.47 -2.19 -15.48
C MET A 1 8.97 -1.48 -16.73
N PRO A 2 7.76 -0.88 -16.73
CA PRO A 2 7.30 -0.07 -17.86
C PRO A 2 8.30 1.04 -18.21
N SER A 3 8.62 1.19 -19.52
CA SER A 3 9.64 2.14 -19.99
C SER A 3 9.32 3.60 -19.65
N PHE A 4 8.04 3.94 -19.50
CA PHE A 4 7.61 5.28 -19.11
C PHE A 4 7.98 5.64 -17.67
N LEU A 5 8.42 4.67 -16.84
CA LEU A 5 8.91 4.87 -15.47
C LEU A 5 10.44 5.03 -15.38
N HIS A 6 11.13 5.12 -16.52
CA HIS A 6 12.58 5.33 -16.58
C HIS A 6 12.92 6.56 -17.44
N GLY A 7 13.86 7.39 -16.96
CA GLY A 7 14.27 8.62 -17.63
C GLY A 7 14.53 9.75 -16.64
N ILE A 8 14.48 11.01 -17.07
CA ILE A 8 14.52 12.18 -16.16
C ILE A 8 13.13 12.46 -15.58
N ARG A 9 13.06 13.07 -14.39
CA ARG A 9 11.80 13.23 -13.63
C ARG A 9 10.68 13.86 -14.45
N SER A 10 10.95 14.98 -15.12
CA SER A 10 9.95 15.71 -15.94
C SER A 10 9.40 14.87 -17.09
N THR A 11 10.26 14.10 -17.76
CA THR A 11 9.87 13.22 -18.88
C THR A 11 9.07 12.02 -18.38
N VAL A 12 9.47 11.42 -17.26
CA VAL A 12 8.75 10.30 -16.65
C VAL A 12 7.36 10.75 -16.23
N HIS A 13 7.23 11.90 -15.54
CA HIS A 13 5.93 12.48 -15.17
C HIS A 13 5.00 12.63 -16.38
N GLN A 14 5.50 13.26 -17.47
CA GLN A 14 4.70 13.45 -18.68
C GLN A 14 4.29 12.13 -19.34
N LYS A 15 5.20 11.15 -19.41
CA LYS A 15 4.92 9.85 -20.02
C LYS A 15 3.95 9.02 -19.18
N ALA A 16 4.12 9.00 -17.86
CA ALA A 16 3.25 8.31 -16.92
C ALA A 16 1.82 8.86 -17.00
N ARG A 17 1.65 10.19 -16.99
CA ARG A 17 0.33 10.82 -17.14
C ARG A 17 -0.33 10.50 -18.48
N LYS A 18 0.44 10.54 -19.58
CA LYS A 18 -0.06 10.12 -20.92
C LYS A 18 -0.49 8.66 -20.94
N GLU A 19 0.23 7.78 -20.24
CA GLU A 19 -0.17 6.38 -20.09
C GLU A 19 -1.47 6.28 -19.30
N GLY A 20 -1.64 7.06 -18.24
CA GLY A 20 -2.88 7.16 -17.47
C GLY A 20 -4.07 7.52 -18.35
N THR A 21 -3.92 8.57 -19.18
CA THR A 21 -4.96 8.98 -20.12
C THR A 21 -5.28 7.87 -21.14
N ARG A 22 -4.28 7.12 -21.61
CA ARG A 22 -4.47 5.99 -22.51
C ARG A 22 -5.25 4.86 -21.84
N CYS A 23 -4.89 4.54 -20.60
CA CYS A 23 -5.61 3.56 -19.77
C CYS A 23 -7.07 3.97 -19.58
N GLY A 24 -7.34 5.23 -19.23
CA GLY A 24 -8.71 5.72 -19.03
C GLY A 24 -9.57 5.68 -20.29
N LYS A 25 -9.00 6.05 -21.44
CA LYS A 25 -9.69 5.93 -22.74
C LYS A 25 -10.07 4.48 -23.07
N GLN A 26 -9.17 3.52 -22.84
CA GLN A 26 -9.47 2.10 -23.06
C GLN A 26 -10.54 1.62 -22.07
N TYR A 27 -10.40 1.96 -20.80
CA TYR A 27 -11.34 1.55 -19.75
C TYR A 27 -12.76 2.05 -20.03
N LEU A 28 -12.92 3.27 -20.54
CA LEU A 28 -14.22 3.79 -20.96
C LEU A 28 -14.81 3.07 -22.19
N GLN A 29 -13.97 2.43 -23.01
CA GLN A 29 -14.42 1.70 -24.20
C GLN A 29 -14.89 0.28 -23.88
N ASP A 30 -14.14 -0.46 -23.06
CA ASP A 30 -14.41 -1.89 -22.83
C ASP A 30 -14.16 -2.38 -21.39
N GLY A 31 -13.89 -1.48 -20.44
CA GLY A 31 -13.62 -1.81 -19.04
C GLY A 31 -12.24 -2.44 -18.78
N SER A 32 -11.36 -2.49 -19.78
CA SER A 32 -10.02 -3.07 -19.66
C SER A 32 -8.90 -2.03 -19.60
N PHE A 33 -7.69 -2.48 -19.28
CA PHE A 33 -6.48 -1.66 -19.32
C PHE A 33 -5.49 -2.25 -20.31
N PRO A 34 -4.84 -1.40 -21.13
CA PRO A 34 -3.91 -1.90 -22.11
C PRO A 34 -2.55 -2.18 -21.47
N THR A 35 -1.88 -3.24 -21.93
CA THR A 35 -0.49 -3.54 -21.54
C THR A 35 0.43 -2.35 -21.85
N PRO A 36 1.42 -2.05 -20.99
CA PRO A 36 2.43 -1.05 -21.31
C PRO A 36 3.10 -1.33 -22.65
N ARG A 37 3.28 -0.29 -23.48
CA ARG A 37 3.82 -0.44 -24.85
C ARG A 37 5.22 -1.04 -24.91
N GLN A 38 6.01 -0.81 -23.86
CA GLN A 38 7.37 -1.30 -23.77
C GLN A 38 7.74 -1.55 -22.32
N MET A 39 8.28 -2.74 -22.06
CA MET A 39 8.87 -3.15 -20.80
C MET A 39 10.38 -3.11 -20.92
N LEU A 40 11.06 -2.56 -19.92
CA LEU A 40 12.51 -2.58 -19.78
C LEU A 40 12.90 -3.53 -18.65
N GLU A 41 13.98 -4.26 -18.82
CA GLU A 41 14.57 -5.04 -17.72
C GLU A 41 15.29 -4.07 -16.76
N VAL A 42 15.12 -4.29 -15.45
CA VAL A 42 15.88 -3.56 -14.43
C VAL A 42 17.10 -4.42 -14.12
N PRO A 43 18.33 -3.98 -14.43
CA PRO A 43 19.53 -4.76 -14.17
C PRO A 43 19.66 -5.12 -12.67
N PRO A 44 20.23 -6.29 -12.34
CA PRO A 44 20.50 -6.64 -10.95
C PRO A 44 21.38 -5.58 -10.26
N GLY A 45 21.01 -5.20 -9.03
CA GLY A 45 21.69 -4.19 -8.22
C GLY A 45 21.28 -2.74 -8.52
N GLU A 46 20.55 -2.48 -9.60
CA GLU A 46 20.07 -1.13 -9.92
C GLU A 46 19.09 -0.60 -8.87
N VAL A 47 19.09 0.73 -8.73
CA VAL A 47 18.31 1.42 -7.70
C VAL A 47 16.97 1.87 -8.27
N VAL A 48 15.89 1.45 -7.62
CA VAL A 48 14.51 1.82 -7.91
C VAL A 48 13.97 2.75 -6.83
N LEU A 49 13.52 3.93 -7.24
CA LEU A 49 12.89 4.91 -6.38
C LEU A 49 11.42 4.55 -6.21
N VAL A 50 11.06 4.18 -4.98
CA VAL A 50 9.70 3.76 -4.62
C VAL A 50 8.94 4.81 -3.81
N HIS A 51 9.58 5.94 -3.49
CA HIS A 51 8.94 7.10 -2.88
C HIS A 51 9.51 8.42 -3.42
N GLU A 52 8.68 9.46 -3.51
CA GLU A 52 9.07 10.74 -4.11
C GLU A 52 10.12 11.52 -3.31
N VAL A 53 10.10 11.38 -1.97
CA VAL A 53 10.97 12.14 -1.06
C VAL A 53 12.46 11.84 -1.27
N THR A 54 12.78 10.67 -1.81
CA THR A 54 14.16 10.26 -2.14
C THR A 54 14.59 10.62 -3.56
N ASP A 55 13.69 11.09 -4.42
CA ASP A 55 14.07 11.51 -5.78
C ASP A 55 14.71 12.89 -5.77
N LEU A 56 15.98 12.96 -5.38
CA LEU A 56 16.80 14.17 -5.46
C LEU A 56 17.47 14.32 -6.84
N GLN A 57 17.36 13.31 -7.71
CA GLN A 57 18.10 13.21 -8.97
C GLN A 57 17.24 13.60 -10.18
N HIS A 58 16.56 14.75 -10.11
CA HIS A 58 15.54 15.14 -11.10
C HIS A 58 16.03 15.14 -12.55
N GLU A 59 17.27 15.55 -12.78
CA GLU A 59 17.88 15.69 -14.12
C GLU A 59 18.65 14.46 -14.58
N ARG A 60 18.64 13.37 -13.79
CA ARG A 60 19.33 12.12 -14.16
C ARG A 60 18.34 11.01 -14.51
N PRO A 61 18.69 10.15 -15.49
CA PRO A 61 17.98 8.89 -15.70
C PRO A 61 17.92 8.06 -14.42
N ALA A 62 16.72 7.67 -14.01
CA ALA A 62 16.51 6.78 -12.87
C ALA A 62 15.19 6.00 -13.01
N TRP A 63 15.09 4.89 -12.29
CA TRP A 63 13.92 4.02 -12.20
C TRP A 63 12.93 4.57 -11.15
N ARG A 64 11.82 5.20 -11.58
CA ARG A 64 10.88 5.90 -10.69
C ARG A 64 9.55 5.16 -10.57
N LEU A 65 9.51 4.13 -9.73
CA LEU A 65 8.28 3.36 -9.51
C LEU A 65 7.18 4.21 -8.88
N TYR A 66 7.52 5.15 -7.99
CA TYR A 66 6.53 5.99 -7.32
C TYR A 66 5.66 6.82 -8.28
N MET A 67 6.12 7.06 -9.51
CA MET A 67 5.38 7.78 -10.55
C MET A 67 4.26 6.96 -11.21
N VAL A 68 3.99 5.73 -10.75
CA VAL A 68 2.70 5.06 -11.03
C VAL A 68 1.54 5.89 -10.49
N SER A 69 1.75 6.72 -9.46
CA SER A 69 0.79 7.74 -9.00
C SER A 69 0.37 8.72 -10.11
N ASP A 70 1.29 9.13 -10.99
CA ASP A 70 0.98 10.00 -12.13
C ASP A 70 0.14 9.29 -13.20
N VAL A 71 0.29 7.95 -13.32
CA VAL A 71 -0.59 7.14 -14.18
C VAL A 71 -2.02 7.19 -13.63
N MET A 72 -2.20 7.07 -12.31
CA MET A 72 -3.52 7.24 -11.69
C MET A 72 -4.07 8.65 -11.89
N GLY A 73 -3.25 9.69 -11.78
CA GLY A 73 -3.67 11.07 -12.08
C GLY A 73 -4.20 11.23 -13.51
N GLY A 74 -3.45 10.75 -14.51
CA GLY A 74 -3.88 10.79 -15.91
C GLY A 74 -5.10 9.91 -16.20
N LEU A 75 -5.26 8.81 -15.45
CA LEU A 75 -6.42 7.92 -15.51
C LEU A 75 -7.67 8.67 -15.00
N TYR A 76 -7.62 9.28 -13.82
CA TYR A 76 -8.75 10.04 -13.26
C TYR A 76 -9.16 11.22 -14.13
N GLU A 77 -8.19 11.92 -14.72
CA GLU A 77 -8.47 13.01 -15.66
C GLU A 77 -9.22 12.54 -16.91
N ALA A 78 -8.89 11.36 -17.44
CA ALA A 78 -9.61 10.81 -18.58
C ALA A 78 -11.05 10.39 -18.25
N LEU A 79 -11.37 10.24 -16.97
CA LEU A 79 -12.71 9.95 -16.47
C LEU A 79 -13.43 11.20 -15.92
N ASP A 80 -12.88 12.40 -16.15
CA ASP A 80 -13.40 13.65 -15.57
C ASP A 80 -13.61 13.55 -14.05
N TRP A 81 -12.72 12.82 -13.36
CA TRP A 81 -12.78 12.56 -11.91
C TRP A 81 -14.04 11.81 -11.44
N GLN A 82 -14.76 11.18 -12.35
CA GLN A 82 -15.91 10.34 -12.01
C GLN A 82 -15.48 8.90 -11.75
N ASN A 83 -16.13 8.24 -10.79
CA ASN A 83 -15.92 6.82 -10.47
C ASN A 83 -14.45 6.43 -10.20
N VAL A 84 -13.67 7.34 -9.60
CA VAL A 84 -12.22 7.15 -9.39
C VAL A 84 -11.89 5.92 -8.55
N PHE A 85 -12.72 5.58 -7.55
CA PHE A 85 -12.45 4.44 -6.68
C PHE A 85 -12.63 3.08 -7.38
N PRO A 86 -13.77 2.78 -8.05
CA PRO A 86 -13.89 1.55 -8.84
C PRO A 86 -12.78 1.40 -9.88
N VAL A 87 -12.42 2.48 -10.57
CA VAL A 87 -11.40 2.43 -11.63
C VAL A 87 -10.00 2.22 -11.08
N ARG A 88 -9.65 2.88 -9.96
CA ARG A 88 -8.41 2.61 -9.22
C ARG A 88 -8.32 1.15 -8.81
N ASP A 89 -9.42 0.59 -8.30
CA ASP A 89 -9.45 -0.78 -7.81
C ASP A 89 -9.27 -1.79 -8.94
N ALA A 90 -9.92 -1.56 -10.08
CA ALA A 90 -9.70 -2.34 -11.30
C ALA A 90 -8.26 -2.20 -11.81
N TYR A 91 -7.69 -0.99 -11.76
CA TYR A 91 -6.31 -0.73 -12.19
C TYR A 91 -5.29 -1.44 -11.30
N GLU A 92 -5.52 -1.46 -9.98
CA GLU A 92 -4.71 -2.24 -9.04
C GLU A 92 -4.72 -3.74 -9.38
N VAL A 93 -5.90 -4.31 -9.65
CA VAL A 93 -6.02 -5.71 -10.08
C VAL A 93 -5.15 -5.99 -11.31
N PHE A 94 -5.24 -5.13 -12.32
CA PHE A 94 -4.43 -5.23 -13.53
C PHE A 94 -2.92 -5.12 -13.25
N CYS A 95 -2.49 -4.17 -12.42
CA CYS A 95 -1.07 -3.94 -12.13
C CYS A 95 -0.42 -5.06 -11.32
N ARG A 96 -1.18 -5.76 -10.46
CA ARG A 96 -0.71 -6.89 -9.66
C ARG A 96 -0.27 -8.10 -10.48
N GLU A 97 -0.59 -8.13 -11.77
CA GLU A 97 -0.09 -9.13 -12.73
C GLU A 97 1.34 -8.86 -13.21
N SER A 98 2.02 -7.85 -12.67
CA SER A 98 3.43 -7.56 -12.96
C SER A 98 4.21 -7.33 -11.66
N ALA A 99 5.50 -7.71 -11.65
CA ALA A 99 6.39 -7.52 -10.50
C ALA A 99 6.37 -6.08 -9.94
N TRP A 100 6.55 -5.10 -10.82
CA TRP A 100 6.66 -3.69 -10.44
C TRP A 100 5.31 -3.10 -10.00
N GLY A 101 4.21 -3.48 -10.67
CA GLY A 101 2.88 -3.07 -10.24
C GLY A 101 2.49 -3.69 -8.90
N ALA A 102 2.81 -4.97 -8.68
CA ALA A 102 2.59 -5.64 -7.40
C ALA A 102 3.38 -4.96 -6.27
N LEU A 103 4.65 -4.63 -6.49
CA LEU A 103 5.47 -3.91 -5.50
C LEU A 103 4.89 -2.52 -5.18
N TYR A 104 4.49 -1.74 -6.20
CA TYR A 104 3.96 -0.40 -6.01
C TYR A 104 2.77 -0.37 -5.03
N PHE A 105 1.80 -1.27 -5.21
CA PHE A 105 0.60 -1.30 -4.35
C PHE A 105 0.86 -1.83 -2.94
N VAL A 106 1.99 -2.53 -2.71
CA VAL A 106 2.43 -2.90 -1.36
C VAL A 106 3.07 -1.71 -0.64
N VAL A 107 3.95 -0.95 -1.31
CA VAL A 107 4.74 0.12 -0.68
C VAL A 107 4.06 1.50 -0.69
N SER A 108 3.05 1.68 -1.53
CA SER A 108 2.27 2.91 -1.68
C SER A 108 0.77 2.57 -1.82
N PRO A 109 0.13 2.04 -0.75
CA PRO A 109 -1.28 1.68 -0.81
C PRO A 109 -2.13 2.94 -1.05
N THR A 110 -2.93 2.94 -2.14
CA THR A 110 -3.76 4.09 -2.54
C THR A 110 -5.26 3.86 -2.31
N GLY A 111 -5.62 2.87 -1.49
CA GLY A 111 -6.99 2.52 -1.12
C GLY A 111 -7.04 1.71 0.18
N PRO A 112 -8.25 1.31 0.63
CA PRO A 112 -8.45 0.64 1.91
C PRO A 112 -7.46 -0.50 2.14
N VAL A 113 -6.92 -0.56 3.34
CA VAL A 113 -5.95 -1.59 3.73
C VAL A 113 -6.70 -2.69 4.47
N SER A 114 -7.73 -3.24 3.82
CA SER A 114 -8.49 -4.35 4.37
C SER A 114 -7.65 -5.63 4.42
N ALA A 115 -8.03 -6.59 5.25
CA ALA A 115 -7.32 -7.85 5.36
C ALA A 115 -7.25 -8.55 3.99
N GLN A 116 -8.41 -8.74 3.33
CA GLN A 116 -8.47 -9.44 2.05
C GLN A 116 -7.69 -8.71 0.94
N ARG A 117 -7.82 -7.38 0.84
CA ARG A 117 -7.11 -6.61 -0.19
C ARG A 117 -5.61 -6.57 0.06
N THR A 118 -5.19 -6.48 1.32
CA THR A 118 -3.77 -6.54 1.69
C THR A 118 -3.19 -7.91 1.39
N ALA A 119 -3.87 -9.01 1.73
CA ALA A 119 -3.45 -10.36 1.38
C ALA A 119 -3.19 -10.49 -0.12
N LEU A 120 -4.13 -9.98 -0.92
CA LEU A 120 -4.07 -9.95 -2.37
C LEU A 120 -2.89 -9.14 -2.94
N ARG A 121 -2.46 -8.07 -2.26
CA ARG A 121 -1.26 -7.28 -2.61
C ARG A 121 0.02 -8.05 -2.26
N LEU A 122 0.09 -8.58 -1.05
CA LEU A 122 1.25 -9.34 -0.55
C LEU A 122 1.48 -10.60 -1.38
N GLN A 123 0.44 -11.38 -1.65
CA GLN A 123 0.51 -12.57 -2.50
C GLN A 123 0.99 -12.24 -3.91
N ALA A 124 0.50 -11.14 -4.50
CA ALA A 124 0.96 -10.72 -5.82
C ALA A 124 2.45 -10.39 -5.85
N MET A 125 2.94 -9.67 -4.85
CA MET A 125 4.36 -9.34 -4.73
C MET A 125 5.21 -10.59 -4.50
N LEU A 126 4.79 -11.50 -3.63
CA LEU A 126 5.50 -12.75 -3.33
C LEU A 126 5.68 -13.63 -4.57
N ARG A 127 4.71 -13.65 -5.51
CA ARG A 127 4.86 -14.36 -6.80
C ARG A 127 6.06 -13.86 -7.64
N PHE A 128 6.47 -12.62 -7.42
CA PHE A 128 7.57 -11.97 -8.16
C PHE A 128 8.80 -11.71 -7.28
N TRP A 129 8.90 -12.38 -6.12
CA TRP A 129 9.94 -12.11 -5.13
C TRP A 129 11.34 -12.14 -5.73
N ASP A 130 11.69 -13.18 -6.50
CA ASP A 130 13.04 -13.32 -7.08
C ASP A 130 13.38 -12.21 -8.09
N THR A 131 12.39 -11.72 -8.83
CA THR A 131 12.59 -10.58 -9.74
C THR A 131 12.84 -9.31 -8.93
N LEU A 132 12.05 -9.09 -7.87
CA LEU A 132 12.12 -7.90 -7.05
C LEU A 132 13.36 -7.86 -6.15
N GLN A 133 13.84 -9.01 -5.65
CA GLN A 133 15.01 -9.06 -4.76
C GLN A 133 16.32 -8.72 -5.50
N SER A 134 16.32 -8.82 -6.83
CA SER A 134 17.49 -8.50 -7.65
C SER A 134 17.85 -7.01 -7.64
N ALA A 135 16.90 -6.13 -7.35
CA ALA A 135 17.09 -4.68 -7.34
C ALA A 135 17.40 -4.13 -5.93
N ARG A 136 17.71 -2.83 -5.87
CA ARG A 136 17.86 -2.04 -4.64
C ARG A 136 16.85 -0.90 -4.63
N TYR A 137 16.53 -0.38 -3.45
CA TYR A 137 15.39 0.52 -3.28
C TYR A 137 15.70 1.78 -2.48
N LEU A 138 15.17 2.91 -2.94
CA LEU A 138 15.09 4.16 -2.17
C LEU A 138 13.64 4.42 -1.80
N PHE A 139 13.37 4.56 -0.49
CA PHE A 139 12.03 4.71 0.07
C PHE A 139 11.90 6.03 0.85
N LYS A 140 11.69 6.00 2.17
CA LYS A 140 11.43 7.21 2.97
C LYS A 140 12.67 7.75 3.68
N THR A 141 13.71 6.94 3.81
CA THR A 141 14.97 7.33 4.46
C THR A 141 15.97 7.76 3.40
N LEU A 142 16.39 9.04 3.45
CA LEU A 142 17.20 9.68 2.40
C LEU A 142 18.54 8.99 2.11
N ASP A 143 19.17 8.43 3.15
CA ASP A 143 20.54 7.89 3.05
C ASP A 143 20.59 6.35 3.09
N ALA A 144 19.45 5.67 2.91
CA ALA A 144 19.39 4.21 3.01
C ALA A 144 18.95 3.58 1.68
N VAL A 145 19.89 2.88 1.03
CA VAL A 145 19.60 2.00 -0.10
C VAL A 145 19.24 0.62 0.45
N LEU A 146 17.98 0.23 0.28
CA LEU A 146 17.39 -0.95 0.90
C LEU A 146 17.43 -2.17 -0.04
N THR A 147 17.59 -3.34 0.55
CA THR A 147 17.17 -4.62 -0.04
C THR A 147 15.65 -4.72 -0.11
N LEU A 148 15.11 -5.71 -0.82
CA LEU A 148 13.66 -5.97 -0.82
C LEU A 148 13.14 -6.25 0.60
N GLU A 149 13.83 -7.08 1.38
CA GLU A 149 13.40 -7.41 2.74
C GLU A 149 13.33 -6.18 3.64
N GLU A 150 14.34 -5.31 3.58
CA GLU A 150 14.36 -4.06 4.35
C GLU A 150 13.28 -3.09 3.90
N LEU A 151 13.02 -2.99 2.58
CA LEU A 151 11.91 -2.20 2.05
C LEU A 151 10.57 -2.71 2.60
N ILE A 152 10.31 -4.01 2.52
CA ILE A 152 9.03 -4.56 2.97
C ILE A 152 8.88 -4.49 4.49
N LYS A 153 9.96 -4.64 5.24
CA LYS A 153 9.95 -4.35 6.68
C LYS A 153 9.57 -2.88 6.94
N ALA A 154 10.14 -1.94 6.20
CA ALA A 154 9.83 -0.51 6.35
C ALA A 154 8.40 -0.14 5.91
N SER A 155 7.78 -0.88 4.98
CA SER A 155 6.44 -0.58 4.47
C SER A 155 5.32 -1.39 5.14
N CYS A 156 5.61 -2.60 5.60
CA CYS A 156 4.61 -3.61 5.98
C CYS A 156 4.92 -4.32 7.30
N ASP A 157 5.77 -3.76 8.16
CA ASP A 157 6.00 -4.30 9.51
C ASP A 157 4.71 -4.47 10.31
N TRP A 158 3.80 -3.49 10.26
CA TRP A 158 2.47 -3.57 10.90
C TRP A 158 1.71 -4.84 10.51
N ALA A 159 1.83 -5.23 9.23
CA ALA A 159 1.11 -6.36 8.67
C ALA A 159 1.67 -7.67 9.23
N MET A 160 3.02 -7.78 9.27
CA MET A 160 3.69 -8.93 9.86
C MET A 160 3.44 -9.02 11.37
N ASP A 161 3.49 -7.90 12.09
CA ASP A 161 3.32 -7.90 13.55
C ASP A 161 1.88 -8.23 13.96
N ALA A 162 0.88 -7.79 13.19
CA ALA A 162 -0.52 -8.06 13.47
C ALA A 162 -0.94 -9.50 13.15
N TRP A 163 -0.46 -10.01 12.00
CA TRP A 163 -0.96 -11.25 11.37
C TRP A 163 0.02 -12.41 11.40
N CYS A 164 1.28 -12.19 11.79
CA CYS A 164 2.29 -13.22 11.98
C CYS A 164 3.20 -12.84 13.16
N PRO A 165 2.74 -13.04 14.41
CA PRO A 165 3.47 -12.65 15.62
C PRO A 165 4.71 -13.52 15.91
N VAL A 166 5.08 -14.44 15.00
CA VAL A 166 6.29 -15.25 15.13
C VAL A 166 7.50 -14.41 14.70
N GLU A 167 8.37 -14.05 15.64
CA GLU A 167 9.50 -13.14 15.40
C GLU A 167 10.71 -13.81 14.74
N ASP A 168 10.91 -15.12 14.95
CA ASP A 168 12.12 -15.84 14.53
C ASP A 168 12.12 -16.31 13.06
N ALA A 169 11.16 -15.86 12.25
CA ALA A 169 11.04 -16.25 10.84
C ALA A 169 11.58 -15.16 9.88
N SER A 170 12.00 -15.57 8.68
CA SER A 170 12.43 -14.63 7.63
C SER A 170 11.29 -13.70 7.21
N VAL A 171 11.64 -12.52 6.67
CA VAL A 171 10.64 -11.55 6.16
C VAL A 171 9.72 -12.21 5.12
N HIS A 172 10.30 -12.97 4.19
CA HIS A 172 9.54 -13.71 3.18
C HIS A 172 8.49 -14.64 3.83
N MET A 173 8.90 -15.47 4.79
CA MET A 173 8.02 -16.43 5.44
C MET A 173 6.93 -15.74 6.27
N ARG A 174 7.28 -14.68 7.03
CA ARG A 174 6.31 -13.92 7.82
C ARG A 174 5.25 -13.26 6.93
N LEU A 175 5.64 -12.73 5.76
CA LEU A 175 4.70 -12.15 4.80
C LEU A 175 3.77 -13.19 4.19
N GLU A 176 4.29 -14.36 3.83
CA GLU A 176 3.49 -15.45 3.30
C GLU A 176 2.45 -15.91 4.32
N MET A 177 2.86 -16.10 5.58
CA MET A 177 1.94 -16.43 6.68
C MET A 177 0.91 -15.33 6.90
N ALA A 178 1.33 -14.07 7.02
CA ALA A 178 0.45 -12.93 7.21
C ALA A 178 -0.61 -12.84 6.09
N ALA A 179 -0.19 -12.97 4.83
CA ALA A 179 -1.09 -12.94 3.68
C ALA A 179 -2.08 -14.12 3.70
N ASN A 180 -1.64 -15.32 4.09
CA ASN A 180 -2.52 -16.48 4.21
C ASN A 180 -3.54 -16.33 5.33
N HIS A 181 -3.15 -15.77 6.47
CA HIS A 181 -4.07 -15.48 7.58
C HIS A 181 -5.09 -14.41 7.18
N MET A 182 -4.64 -13.29 6.62
CA MET A 182 -5.52 -12.21 6.14
C MET A 182 -6.52 -12.71 5.08
N ALA A 183 -6.09 -13.56 4.14
CA ALA A 183 -6.95 -14.08 3.07
C ALA A 183 -8.12 -14.93 3.58
N ARG A 184 -7.98 -15.50 4.79
CA ARG A 184 -8.97 -16.39 5.43
C ARG A 184 -9.55 -15.79 6.70
N ALA A 185 -9.25 -14.52 6.97
CA ALA A 185 -9.58 -13.88 8.22
C ALA A 185 -11.09 -13.80 8.40
N THR A 186 -11.56 -14.24 9.56
CA THR A 186 -12.88 -13.89 10.04
C THR A 186 -12.88 -12.45 10.59
N GLN A 187 -14.07 -11.93 10.89
CA GLN A 187 -14.19 -10.66 11.60
C GLN A 187 -13.45 -10.69 12.94
N GLU A 188 -13.55 -11.81 13.67
CA GLU A 188 -12.88 -12.01 14.95
C GLU A 188 -11.36 -12.02 14.82
N ASP A 189 -10.82 -12.73 13.82
CA ASP A 189 -9.37 -12.73 13.54
C ASP A 189 -8.86 -11.32 13.25
N SER A 190 -9.66 -10.53 12.52
CA SER A 190 -9.34 -9.13 12.19
C SER A 190 -9.37 -8.24 13.44
N ILE A 191 -10.35 -8.42 14.33
CA ILE A 191 -10.41 -7.71 15.62
C ILE A 191 -9.16 -8.01 16.45
N GLU A 192 -8.78 -9.28 16.58
CA GLU A 192 -7.57 -9.67 17.30
C GLU A 192 -6.30 -9.08 16.70
N ALA A 193 -6.18 -9.07 15.36
CA ALA A 193 -5.06 -8.44 14.66
C ALA A 193 -5.01 -6.93 14.91
N ILE A 194 -6.17 -6.25 14.88
CA ILE A 194 -6.29 -4.82 15.17
C ILE A 194 -5.86 -4.53 16.62
N LEU A 195 -6.36 -5.29 17.59
CA LEU A 195 -6.02 -5.09 19.01
C LEU A 195 -4.52 -5.25 19.27
N ARG A 196 -3.83 -6.15 18.56
CA ARG A 196 -2.35 -6.25 18.62
C ARG A 196 -1.64 -4.99 18.11
N GLN A 197 -2.22 -4.27 17.15
CA GLN A 197 -1.64 -3.05 16.57
C GLN A 197 -2.03 -1.75 17.29
N MET A 198 -3.09 -1.77 18.11
CA MET A 198 -3.53 -0.60 18.87
C MET A 198 -2.42 0.03 19.75
N PRO A 199 -1.60 -0.74 20.50
CA PRO A 199 -0.48 -0.18 21.25
C PRO A 199 0.47 0.62 20.37
N ARG A 200 0.81 0.12 19.17
CA ARG A 200 1.66 0.80 18.21
C ARG A 200 1.01 2.09 17.71
N ALA A 201 -0.26 2.05 17.29
CA ALA A 201 -0.99 3.24 16.84
C ALA A 201 -1.06 4.32 17.92
N LEU A 202 -1.29 3.93 19.18
CA LEU A 202 -1.31 4.83 20.34
C LEU A 202 0.02 5.58 20.57
N THR A 203 1.16 5.02 20.17
CA THR A 203 2.46 5.73 20.29
C THR A 203 2.53 6.97 19.39
N PHE A 204 1.79 6.97 18.28
CA PHE A 204 1.70 8.09 17.34
C PHE A 204 0.56 9.06 17.68
N ALA A 205 -0.46 8.60 18.39
CA ALA A 205 -1.63 9.39 18.79
C ALA A 205 -1.35 10.32 19.98
N ARG A 206 -0.56 11.38 19.78
CA ARG A 206 -0.13 12.28 20.87
C ARG A 206 -1.21 13.25 21.36
N GLY A 207 -2.26 13.49 20.58
CA GLY A 207 -3.27 14.53 20.86
C GLY A 207 -4.59 14.06 21.45
N LEU A 208 -4.69 12.80 21.92
CA LEU A 208 -5.95 12.25 22.43
C LEU A 208 -6.29 12.84 23.80
N LYS A 209 -7.51 13.38 23.96
CA LYS A 209 -7.98 13.94 25.24
C LYS A 209 -8.42 12.85 26.21
N HIS A 210 -9.04 11.79 25.70
CA HIS A 210 -9.57 10.65 26.46
C HIS A 210 -8.69 9.41 26.29
N ARG A 211 -7.36 9.60 26.36
CA ARG A 211 -6.39 8.53 26.06
C ARG A 211 -6.64 7.25 26.86
N ASP A 212 -6.94 7.35 28.15
CA ASP A 212 -7.13 6.17 29.01
C ASP A 212 -8.36 5.34 28.59
N VAL A 213 -9.43 6.00 28.14
CA VAL A 213 -10.65 5.34 27.66
C VAL A 213 -10.41 4.73 26.27
N VAL A 214 -9.82 5.48 25.35
CA VAL A 214 -9.57 5.02 23.99
C VAL A 214 -8.49 3.92 23.94
N ALA A 215 -7.59 3.89 24.93
CA ALA A 215 -6.58 2.85 25.08
C ALA A 215 -7.10 1.56 25.73
N ASP A 216 -8.30 1.56 26.34
CA ASP A 216 -8.89 0.37 26.96
C ASP A 216 -9.23 -0.68 25.91
N PRO A 217 -8.64 -1.90 25.97
CA PRO A 217 -8.96 -2.97 25.02
C PRO A 217 -10.44 -3.35 25.00
N ALA A 218 -11.16 -3.25 26.13
CA ALA A 218 -12.59 -3.56 26.17
C ALA A 218 -13.40 -2.52 25.38
N PHE A 219 -13.08 -1.24 25.55
CA PHE A 219 -13.65 -0.15 24.76
C PHE A 219 -13.34 -0.32 23.27
N GLN A 220 -12.09 -0.58 22.90
CA GLN A 220 -11.67 -0.79 21.51
C GLN A 220 -12.44 -1.93 20.87
N ARG A 221 -12.54 -3.08 21.56
CA ARG A 221 -13.27 -4.24 21.07
C ARG A 221 -14.74 -3.92 20.86
N GLN A 222 -15.40 -3.29 21.84
CA GLN A 222 -16.80 -2.88 21.73
C GLN A 222 -17.02 -1.98 20.51
N ARG A 223 -16.14 -0.98 20.31
CA ARG A 223 -16.22 -0.06 19.17
C ARG A 223 -16.04 -0.79 17.85
N LEU A 224 -15.06 -1.68 17.74
CA LEU A 224 -14.81 -2.47 16.54
C LEU A 224 -16.00 -3.38 16.18
N THR A 225 -16.59 -4.06 17.16
CA THR A 225 -17.77 -4.91 16.94
C THR A 225 -19.02 -4.11 16.53
N SER A 226 -19.09 -2.83 16.93
CA SER A 226 -20.20 -1.94 16.57
C SER A 226 -20.08 -1.25 15.21
N LEU A 227 -18.93 -1.39 14.53
CA LEU A 227 -18.74 -0.80 13.21
C LEU A 227 -19.67 -1.44 12.18
N ASP A 228 -20.18 -0.62 11.27
CA ASP A 228 -20.85 -1.15 10.08
C ASP A 228 -19.84 -1.91 9.18
N PRO A 229 -20.30 -2.82 8.31
CA PRO A 229 -19.40 -3.64 7.50
C PRO A 229 -18.41 -2.86 6.64
N VAL A 230 -18.78 -1.69 6.11
CA VAL A 230 -17.91 -0.89 5.24
C VAL A 230 -16.82 -0.22 6.06
N SER A 231 -17.18 0.37 7.21
CA SER A 231 -16.21 0.95 8.14
C SER A 231 -15.27 -0.09 8.74
N PHE A 232 -15.78 -1.28 9.06
CA PHE A 232 -14.96 -2.37 9.56
C PHE A 232 -13.97 -2.87 8.50
N GLU A 233 -14.42 -3.07 7.26
CA GLU A 233 -13.55 -3.53 6.17
C GLU A 233 -12.40 -2.56 5.91
N HIS A 234 -12.59 -1.27 6.11
CA HIS A 234 -11.52 -0.29 5.96
C HIS A 234 -10.34 -0.52 6.92
N VAL A 235 -10.62 -0.95 8.15
CA VAL A 235 -9.61 -1.15 9.20
C VAL A 235 -9.22 -2.62 9.38
N SER A 236 -9.90 -3.53 8.67
CA SER A 236 -9.79 -4.97 8.92
C SER A 236 -8.38 -5.51 8.74
N GLY A 237 -7.50 -4.85 7.96
CA GLY A 237 -6.10 -5.26 7.85
C GLY A 237 -5.21 -4.86 9.02
N ALA A 238 -5.67 -4.04 9.97
CA ALA A 238 -4.86 -3.53 11.08
C ALA A 238 -3.70 -2.59 10.66
N CYS A 239 -3.89 -1.83 9.57
CA CYS A 239 -2.95 -0.80 9.16
C CYS A 239 -2.84 0.32 10.22
N THR A 240 -1.63 0.62 10.68
CA THR A 240 -1.43 1.60 11.76
C THR A 240 -1.99 2.99 11.44
N ALA A 241 -1.95 3.42 10.17
CA ALA A 241 -2.49 4.72 9.76
C ALA A 241 -4.02 4.77 9.87
N ASP A 242 -4.71 3.71 9.43
CA ASP A 242 -6.17 3.62 9.49
C ASP A 242 -6.66 3.49 10.95
N LEU A 243 -5.89 2.78 11.78
CA LEU A 243 -6.15 2.70 13.23
C LEU A 243 -5.95 4.05 13.92
N LEU A 244 -4.93 4.83 13.53
CA LEU A 244 -4.70 6.17 14.06
C LEU A 244 -5.89 7.08 13.80
N GLU A 245 -6.48 7.02 12.60
CA GLU A 245 -7.72 7.75 12.27
C GLU A 245 -8.86 7.35 13.21
N LYS A 246 -9.06 6.04 13.46
CA LYS A 246 -10.12 5.58 14.38
C LYS A 246 -9.93 6.01 15.81
N LEU A 247 -8.69 6.03 16.32
CA LEU A 247 -8.40 6.51 17.67
C LEU A 247 -8.84 7.98 17.83
N TYR A 248 -8.54 8.84 16.86
CA TYR A 248 -9.00 10.24 16.88
C TYR A 248 -10.50 10.39 16.63
N GLU A 249 -11.11 9.52 15.83
CA GLU A 249 -12.56 9.50 15.64
C GLU A 249 -13.28 9.18 16.95
N TRP A 250 -12.86 8.13 17.65
CA TRP A 250 -13.46 7.74 18.93
C TRP A 250 -13.24 8.78 20.02
N ASP A 251 -12.05 9.40 20.08
CA ASP A 251 -11.75 10.49 21.02
C ASP A 251 -12.71 11.68 20.84
N ARG A 252 -12.94 12.10 19.58
CA ARG A 252 -13.91 13.16 19.26
C ARG A 252 -15.35 12.77 19.59
N GLN A 253 -15.73 11.51 19.41
CA GLN A 253 -17.07 11.05 19.77
C GLN A 253 -17.31 11.11 21.28
N LEU A 254 -16.28 10.85 22.10
CA LEU A 254 -16.37 10.98 23.56
C LEU A 254 -16.50 12.44 24.00
N GLU A 255 -15.96 13.40 23.25
CA GLU A 255 -16.17 14.84 23.52
C GLU A 255 -17.62 15.31 23.28
N MET A 256 -18.35 14.62 22.41
CA MET A 256 -19.71 14.99 22.02
C MET A 256 -20.80 14.33 22.88
N GLN A 257 -20.40 13.49 23.85
CA GLN A 257 -21.28 12.83 24.81
C GLN A 257 -21.30 13.59 26.14
#